data_AF-U2QEU3-F1
#
_entry.id   AF-U2QEU3-F1
#
_cell.length_a   1.000
_cell.length_b   1.000
_cell.length_c   1.000
_cell.angle_alpha   90.00
_cell.angle_beta   90.00
_cell.angle_gamma   90.00
#
_symmetry.space_group_name_H-M   'P 1'
#
loop_
_entity.id
_entity.type
_entity.pdbx_description
1 polymer ?
#
loop_
_entity_poly.entity_id
_entity_poly.type
_entity_poly.pdbx_seq_one_letter_code
_entity_poly.pdbx_strand_id
1 'polypeptide(L)'
;MNLSGLLNAVLSDPGAADLLARARAGTRALDVTAPAAVRPLLVAGLAGRTGRTVLVVTSTLRESEQLLDQLAGLLGEEAVAHYPAWETLPHERLSPRSDTV
;
A
#
# COMPACT_ATOMS: atom_id res chain seq x y z
N MET A 1 -10.90 14.93 3.88
CA MET A 1 -11.01 14.66 5.34
C MET A 1 -9.66 14.17 5.82
N ASN A 2 -9.06 14.78 6.84
CA ASN A 2 -7.68 14.46 7.23
C ASN A 2 -7.66 13.32 8.26
N LEU A 3 -7.18 12.13 7.86
CA LEU A 3 -7.13 10.92 8.70
C LEU A 3 -5.80 10.73 9.46
N SER A 4 -4.91 11.73 9.43
CA SER A 4 -3.58 11.64 10.06
C SER A 4 -3.61 11.36 11.56
N GLY A 5 -4.63 11.84 12.29
CA GLY A 5 -4.80 11.54 13.72
C GLY A 5 -5.05 10.06 14.00
N LEU A 6 -5.88 9.41 13.19
CA LEU A 6 -6.12 7.96 13.29
C LEU A 6 -4.86 7.17 12.94
N LEU A 7 -4.12 7.60 11.92
CA LEU A 7 -2.85 7.00 11.55
C LEU A 7 -1.86 7.03 12.73
N ASN A 8 -1.72 8.17 13.41
CA ASN A 8 -0.86 8.28 14.60
C ASN A 8 -1.26 7.32 15.72
N ALA A 9 -2.56 7.22 16.00
CA ALA A 9 -3.07 6.34 17.04
C ALA A 9 -2.74 4.86 16.75
N VAL A 10 -2.98 4.41 15.51
CA VAL A 10 -2.71 3.02 15.10
C VAL A 10 -1.21 2.71 15.07
N LEU A 11 -0.38 3.64 14.59
CA LEU A 11 1.07 3.44 14.55
C LEU A 11 1.75 3.50 15.93
N SER A 12 1.02 3.92 16.97
CA SER A 12 1.50 3.87 18.35
C SER A 12 1.27 2.50 19.02
N ASP A 13 0.53 1.60 18.38
CA ASP A 13 0.41 0.20 18.82
C ASP A 13 1.80 -0.47 18.83
N PRO A 14 2.14 -1.24 19.87
CA PRO A 14 3.46 -1.89 19.97
C PRO A 14 3.82 -2.78 18.77
N GLY A 15 2.85 -3.50 18.18
CA GLY A 15 3.07 -4.35 17.02
C GLY A 15 3.35 -3.55 15.76
N ALA A 16 2.60 -2.45 15.54
CA ALA A 16 2.86 -1.53 14.43
C ALA A 16 4.22 -0.82 14.58
N ALA A 17 4.56 -0.39 15.80
CA ALA A 17 5.83 0.27 16.09
C ALA A 17 7.03 -0.67 15.85
N ASP A 18 6.95 -1.93 16.30
CA ASP A 18 7.98 -2.94 16.05
C ASP A 18 8.15 -3.22 14.55
N LEU A 19 7.05 -3.40 13.83
CA LEU A 19 7.06 -3.56 12.38
C LEU A 19 7.83 -2.42 11.68
N LEU A 20 7.53 -1.16 12.04
CA LEU A 20 8.22 0.00 11.45
C LEU A 20 9.70 0.05 11.83
N ALA A 21 10.05 -0.30 13.08
CA ALA A 21 11.44 -0.36 13.52
C ALA A 21 12.24 -1.42 12.73
N ARG A 22 11.67 -2.63 12.58
CA ARG A 22 12.28 -3.73 11.82
C ARG A 22 12.42 -3.41 10.34
N ALA A 23 11.45 -2.72 9.75
CA ALA A 23 11.53 -2.22 8.38
C ALA A 23 12.65 -1.19 8.19
N ARG A 24 12.81 -0.23 9.12
CA ARG A 24 13.92 0.74 9.10
C ARG A 24 15.29 0.06 9.25
N ALA A 25 15.37 -0.97 10.10
CA ALA A 25 16.58 -1.75 10.30
C ALA A 25 16.98 -2.62 9.07
N GLY A 26 16.17 -2.63 8.01
CA GLY A 26 16.49 -3.37 6.78
C GLY A 26 16.24 -4.88 6.90
N THR A 27 15.31 -5.29 7.77
CA THR A 27 14.87 -6.68 7.86
C THR A 27 14.42 -7.17 6.49
N ARG A 28 15.00 -8.27 6.01
CA ARG A 28 14.76 -8.78 4.65
C ARG A 28 13.35 -9.34 4.43
N ALA A 29 12.80 -10.00 5.44
CA ALA A 29 11.48 -10.59 5.39
C ALA A 29 10.80 -10.52 6.76
N LEU A 30 9.52 -10.19 6.75
CA LEU A 30 8.68 -10.13 7.94
C LEU A 30 7.26 -10.54 7.56
N ASP A 31 6.74 -11.55 8.24
CA ASP A 31 5.34 -11.97 8.12
C ASP A 31 4.49 -11.27 9.17
N VAL A 32 3.44 -10.59 8.72
CA VAL A 32 2.59 -9.76 9.58
C VAL A 32 1.15 -10.22 9.46
N THR A 33 0.56 -10.59 10.59
CA THR A 33 -0.87 -10.88 10.68
C THR A 33 -1.60 -9.68 11.28
N ALA A 34 -2.53 -9.11 10.53
CA ALA A 34 -3.35 -8.00 10.98
C ALA A 34 -4.74 -8.05 10.34
N PRO A 35 -5.77 -7.48 10.99
CA PRO A 35 -7.08 -7.27 10.37
C PRO A 35 -6.95 -6.50 9.05
N ALA A 36 -7.75 -6.86 8.05
CA ALA A 36 -7.69 -6.23 6.73
C ALA A 36 -7.82 -4.70 6.78
N ALA A 37 -8.68 -4.20 7.68
CA ALA A 37 -8.91 -2.76 7.87
C ALA A 37 -7.68 -1.97 8.34
N VAL A 38 -6.68 -2.62 8.94
CA VAL A 38 -5.47 -1.97 9.46
C VAL A 38 -4.35 -1.92 8.41
N ARG A 39 -4.42 -2.75 7.36
CA ARG A 39 -3.37 -2.87 6.33
C ARG A 39 -3.04 -1.51 5.65
N PRO A 40 -4.01 -0.67 5.24
CA PRO A 40 -3.68 0.62 4.61
C PRO A 40 -2.92 1.56 5.55
N LEU A 41 -3.22 1.52 6.85
CA LEU A 41 -2.53 2.34 7.86
C LEU A 41 -1.09 1.87 8.07
N LEU A 42 -0.84 0.56 8.08
CA LEU A 42 0.52 0.00 8.17
C LEU A 42 1.34 0.35 6.92
N VAL A 43 0.75 0.24 5.73
CA VAL A 43 1.41 0.64 4.47
C VAL A 43 1.73 2.14 4.48
N ALA A 44 0.79 2.99 4.87
CA ALA A 44 1.02 4.43 4.99
C ALA A 44 2.13 4.74 6.01
N GLY A 45 2.18 4.01 7.12
CA GLY A 45 3.26 4.06 8.09
C GLY A 45 4.61 3.67 7.49
N LEU A 46 4.67 2.57 6.73
CA LEU A 46 5.88 2.11 6.06
C LEU A 46 6.40 3.19 5.10
N ALA A 47 5.55 3.74 4.22
CA ALA A 47 5.95 4.77 3.28
C ALA A 47 6.37 6.07 4.00
N GLY A 48 5.49 6.61 4.85
CA GLY A 48 5.66 7.93 5.44
C GLY A 48 6.63 8.00 6.62
N ARG A 49 6.92 6.89 7.31
CA ARG A 49 7.76 6.88 8.53
C ARG A 49 9.11 6.20 8.33
N THR A 50 9.29 5.42 7.28
CA THR A 50 10.59 4.80 6.98
C THR A 50 11.36 5.52 5.89
N GLY A 51 10.71 6.44 5.14
CA GLY A 51 11.32 7.16 4.03
C GLY A 51 11.63 6.27 2.82
N ARG A 52 10.99 5.10 2.73
CA ARG A 52 11.18 4.12 1.66
C ARG A 52 10.01 4.16 0.70
N THR A 53 10.28 3.95 -0.59
CA THR A 53 9.25 3.62 -1.57
C THR A 53 8.68 2.24 -1.26
N VAL A 54 7.36 2.12 -1.24
CA VAL A 54 6.64 0.88 -0.93
C VAL A 54 5.86 0.43 -2.15
N LEU A 55 6.13 -0.79 -2.63
CA LEU A 55 5.29 -1.48 -3.61
C LEU A 55 4.32 -2.39 -2.85
N VAL A 56 3.02 -2.16 -3.00
CA VAL A 56 2.00 -3.05 -2.43
C VAL A 56 1.39 -3.87 -3.54
N VAL A 57 1.32 -5.19 -3.33
CA VAL A 57 0.74 -6.14 -4.27
C VAL A 57 -0.57 -6.66 -3.67
N THR A 58 -1.66 -6.57 -4.42
CA THR A 58 -2.96 -7.15 -4.09
C THR A 58 -3.29 -8.29 -5.05
N SER A 59 -4.29 -9.10 -4.72
CA SER A 59 -4.64 -10.28 -5.54
C SER A 59 -5.51 -9.91 -6.74
N THR A 60 -6.27 -8.82 -6.65
CA THR A 60 -7.18 -8.38 -7.70
C THR A 60 -7.07 -6.88 -7.98
N LEU A 61 -7.54 -6.47 -9.17
CA LEU A 61 -7.65 -5.07 -9.56
C LEU A 61 -8.52 -4.28 -8.58
N ARG A 62 -9.70 -4.81 -8.22
CA ARG A 62 -10.61 -4.18 -7.25
C ARG A 62 -9.93 -3.87 -5.91
N GLU A 63 -9.15 -4.81 -5.39
CA GLU A 63 -8.41 -4.58 -4.14
C GLU A 63 -7.35 -3.49 -4.30
N SER A 64 -6.66 -3.43 -5.45
CA SER A 64 -5.65 -2.41 -5.71
C SER A 64 -6.26 -1.01 -5.83
N GLU A 65 -7.41 -0.87 -6.50
CA GLU A 65 -8.13 0.39 -6.66
C GLU A 65 -8.66 0.88 -5.31
N GLN A 66 -9.27 0.00 -4.51
CA GLN A 66 -9.73 0.35 -3.18
C GLN A 66 -8.57 0.79 -2.27
N LEU A 67 -7.43 0.11 -2.36
CA LEU A 67 -6.25 0.47 -1.58
C LEU A 67 -5.63 1.79 -2.03
N LEU A 68 -5.63 2.08 -3.33
CA LEU A 68 -5.20 3.36 -3.89
C LEU A 68 -5.98 4.52 -3.25
N ASP A 69 -7.31 4.47 -3.25
CA ASP A 69 -8.17 5.50 -2.66
C ASP A 69 -7.89 5.70 -1.16
N GLN A 70 -7.72 4.59 -0.43
CA GLN A 70 -7.42 4.62 0.99
C GLN A 70 -6.06 5.27 1.28
N LEU A 71 -5.03 4.94 0.49
CA LEU A 71 -3.68 5.48 0.66
C LEU A 71 -3.60 6.94 0.20
N ALA A 72 -4.26 7.32 -0.88
CA ALA A 72 -4.35 8.70 -1.34
C ALA A 72 -4.99 9.59 -0.26
N GLY A 73 -6.02 9.11 0.43
CA GLY A 73 -6.61 9.82 1.58
C GLY A 73 -5.69 9.95 2.81
N LEU A 74 -4.66 9.11 2.93
CA LEU A 74 -3.70 9.11 4.04
C LEU A 74 -2.40 9.86 3.73
N LEU A 75 -1.92 9.79 2.49
CA LEU A 75 -0.60 10.27 2.05
C LEU A 75 -0.67 11.46 1.07
N GLY A 76 -1.85 11.71 0.48
CA GLY A 76 -2.03 12.63 -0.64
C GLY A 76 -1.93 11.90 -1.99
N GLU A 77 -2.67 12.40 -2.98
CA GLU A 77 -2.75 11.81 -4.34
C GLU A 77 -1.37 11.74 -5.02
N GLU A 78 -0.55 12.78 -4.87
CA GLU A 78 0.80 12.85 -5.47
C GLU A 78 1.79 11.82 -4.90
N ALA A 79 1.49 11.22 -3.74
CA ALA A 79 2.36 10.28 -3.07
C ALA A 79 2.07 8.81 -3.42
N VAL A 80 1.00 8.54 -4.18
CA VAL A 80 0.53 7.19 -4.48
C VAL A 80 0.22 7.06 -5.97
N ALA A 81 0.76 6.04 -6.61
CA ALA A 81 0.49 5.73 -8.01
C ALA A 81 -0.07 4.31 -8.13
N HIS A 82 -0.94 4.11 -9.11
CA HIS A 82 -1.48 2.80 -9.46
C HIS A 82 -0.74 2.22 -10.65
N TYR A 83 -0.38 0.95 -10.56
CA TYR A 83 0.24 0.20 -11.65
C TYR A 83 -0.69 -0.97 -11.99
N PRO A 84 -1.66 -0.76 -12.89
CA PRO A 84 -2.70 -1.74 -13.17
C PRO A 84 -2.15 -2.94 -13.94
N ALA A 85 -2.83 -4.08 -13.81
CA ALA A 85 -2.63 -5.20 -14.71
C ALA A 85 -3.30 -4.92 -16.06
N TRP A 86 -2.76 -5.47 -17.14
CA TRP A 86 -3.45 -5.50 -18.43
C TRP A 86 -4.75 -6.31 -18.36
N GLU A 87 -5.76 -5.90 -19.11
CA GLU A 87 -7.00 -6.69 -19.20
C GLU A 87 -6.83 -7.96 -20.03
N THR A 88 -5.83 -7.96 -20.93
CA THR A 88 -5.47 -9.10 -21.78
C THR A 88 -4.39 -9.95 -21.14
N LEU A 89 -4.42 -11.24 -21.41
CA LEU A 89 -3.38 -12.16 -20.92
C LEU A 89 -2.11 -12.07 -21.76
N PRO A 90 -0.94 -12.45 -21.19
CA PRO A 90 0.26 -12.67 -21.98
C PRO A 90 -0.02 -13.62 -23.15
N HIS A 91 0.41 -13.22 -24.36
CA HIS A 91 0.22 -13.95 -25.62
C HIS A 91 -1.22 -14.00 -26.17
N GLU A 92 -2.16 -13.28 -25.58
CA GLU A 92 -3.47 -13.09 -26.19
C GLU A 92 -3.33 -12.28 -27.51
N ARG A 93 -4.04 -12.68 -28.57
CA ARG A 93 -4.01 -11.98 -29.87
C ARG A 93 -4.95 -10.78 -29.87
N LEU A 94 -4.94 -10.03 -28.78
CA LEU A 94 -5.71 -8.82 -28.52
C LEU A 94 -4.78 -7.86 -27.78
N SER A 95 -4.72 -6.61 -28.22
CA SER A 95 -3.95 -5.59 -27.50
C SER A 95 -4.68 -5.17 -26.23
N PRO A 96 -3.98 -4.92 -25.11
CA PRO A 96 -4.57 -4.24 -23.96
C PRO A 96 -5.03 -2.84 -24.36
N ARG A 97 -5.89 -2.25 -23.52
CA ARG A 97 -6.36 -0.88 -23.78
C ARG A 97 -5.22 0.12 -23.64
N SER A 98 -5.28 1.22 -24.38
CA SER A 98 -4.21 2.23 -24.42
C SER A 98 -4.04 3.03 -23.14
N ASP A 99 -5.02 3.02 -22.25
CA ASP A 99 -4.97 3.68 -20.94
C ASP A 99 -4.18 2.87 -19.89
N THR A 100 -3.86 1.60 -20.15
CA THR A 100 -3.06 0.73 -19.28
C THR A 100 -1.63 0.46 -19.82
N VAL A 101 -1.22 1.14 -20.90
CA VAL A 101 0.08 1.01 -21.59
C VAL A 101 0.79 2.36 -21.66
#